data_AF-A0A5S4EXJ0-F1
#
_entry.id   AF-A0A5S4EXJ0-F1
#
_cell.length_a   1.000
_cell.length_b   1.000
_cell.length_c   1.000
_cell.angle_alpha   90.00
_cell.angle_beta   90.00
_cell.angle_gamma   90.00
#
_symmetry.space_group_name_H-M   'P 1'
#
loop_
_entity.id
_entity.type
_entity.pdbx_description
1 polymer ?
#
loop_
_entity_poly.entity_id
_entity_poly.type
_entity_poly.pdbx_seq_one_letter_code
_entity_poly.pdbx_strand_id
1 'polypeptide(L)'
;MSDLLSSSNSARSSLSDAIASASGCRAEGVDSIRDITTSRRDQLASAKALTVTALPDGAALKDALVDALDASHDADAAFLSWARRYVGGGCTGPIADDRDYQRGLARSEAAQTAKTRFAQAWRTVAETYDLTAWKPGQI
;
A
#
# COMPACT_ATOMS: atom_id res chain seq x y z
N MET A 1 -10.67 -10.96 -6.69
CA MET A 1 -9.83 -9.82 -7.15
C MET A 1 -10.51 -8.47 -6.86
N SER A 2 -11.79 -8.32 -7.23
CA SER A 2 -12.59 -7.11 -6.95
C SER A 2 -12.60 -6.71 -5.48
N ASP A 3 -12.83 -7.65 -4.55
CA ASP A 3 -12.97 -7.33 -3.13
C ASP A 3 -11.62 -6.98 -2.49
N LEU A 4 -10.55 -7.62 -2.95
CA LEU A 4 -9.17 -7.37 -2.52
C LEU A 4 -8.70 -5.95 -2.92
N LEU A 5 -9.07 -5.51 -4.12
CA LEU A 5 -8.71 -4.17 -4.63
C LEU A 5 -9.68 -3.08 -4.13
N SER A 6 -10.95 -3.42 -3.93
CA SER A 6 -11.94 -2.53 -3.31
C SER A 6 -11.55 -2.20 -1.85
N SER A 7 -11.05 -3.19 -1.10
CA SER A 7 -10.43 -3.01 0.21
C SER A 7 -9.17 -2.11 0.15
N SER A 8 -8.38 -2.19 -0.92
CA SER A 8 -7.18 -1.36 -1.10
C SER A 8 -7.49 0.13 -1.30
N ASN A 9 -8.60 0.45 -1.96
CA ASN A 9 -9.01 1.83 -2.24
C ASN A 9 -9.48 2.58 -0.97
N SER A 10 -10.15 1.89 -0.02
CA SER A 10 -10.44 2.45 1.32
C SER A 10 -9.18 2.69 2.16
N ALA A 11 -8.10 1.95 1.92
CA ALA A 11 -6.87 2.05 2.70
C ALA A 11 -5.98 3.24 2.30
N ARG A 12 -6.13 3.82 1.10
CA ARG A 12 -5.22 4.86 0.59
C ARG A 12 -5.56 6.30 0.98
N SER A 13 -6.83 6.68 1.06
CA SER A 13 -7.19 7.95 1.71
C SER A 13 -6.79 7.90 3.19
N SER A 14 -6.81 6.71 3.79
CA SER A 14 -6.55 6.53 5.22
C SER A 14 -5.08 6.66 5.64
N LEU A 15 -4.08 6.32 4.80
CA LEU A 15 -2.68 6.35 5.25
C LEU A 15 -2.13 7.76 5.37
N SER A 16 -2.31 8.61 4.35
CA SER A 16 -1.86 10.00 4.40
C SER A 16 -2.54 10.76 5.54
N ASP A 17 -3.84 10.52 5.75
CA ASP A 17 -4.60 11.10 6.86
C ASP A 17 -4.10 10.60 8.22
N ALA A 18 -3.79 9.31 8.33
CA ALA A 18 -3.24 8.73 9.56
C ALA A 18 -1.82 9.25 9.87
N ILE A 19 -0.98 9.40 8.85
CA ILE A 19 0.35 10.05 8.96
C ILE A 19 0.19 11.50 9.39
N ALA A 20 -0.74 12.25 8.80
CA ALA A 20 -1.04 13.62 9.21
C ALA A 20 -1.53 13.69 10.67
N SER A 21 -2.36 12.74 11.09
CA SER A 21 -2.83 12.64 12.47
C SER A 21 -1.69 12.36 13.46
N ALA A 22 -0.82 11.39 13.15
CA ALA A 22 0.37 11.10 13.96
C ALA A 22 1.37 12.28 13.98
N SER A 23 1.53 12.97 12.85
CA SER A 23 2.34 14.19 12.74
C SER A 23 1.79 15.31 13.64
N GLY A 24 0.46 15.41 13.73
CA GLY A 24 -0.26 16.28 14.66
C GLY A 24 -0.25 15.81 16.12
N CYS A 25 0.60 14.84 16.47
CA CYS A 25 0.75 14.29 17.82
C CYS A 25 -0.48 13.53 18.36
N ARG A 26 -1.28 12.94 17.46
CA ARG A 26 -2.49 12.24 17.86
C ARG A 26 -2.31 10.73 17.80
N ALA A 27 -2.59 10.06 18.92
CA ALA A 27 -2.34 8.62 19.09
C ALA A 27 -3.18 7.76 18.14
N GLU A 28 -4.38 8.21 17.77
CA GLU A 28 -5.24 7.51 16.80
C GLU A 28 -4.61 7.41 15.41
N GLY A 29 -3.64 8.29 15.08
CA GLY A 29 -2.86 8.17 13.86
C GLY A 29 -1.98 6.92 13.86
N VAL A 30 -1.36 6.60 15.00
CA VAL A 30 -0.54 5.39 15.16
C VAL A 30 -1.39 4.13 15.02
N ASP A 31 -2.58 4.11 15.64
CA ASP A 31 -3.51 3.00 15.54
C ASP A 31 -4.04 2.82 14.12
N SER A 32 -4.38 3.91 13.44
CA SER A 32 -4.82 3.86 12.05
C SER A 32 -3.72 3.32 11.13
N ILE A 33 -2.47 3.77 11.27
CA ILE A 33 -1.34 3.23 10.48
C ILE A 33 -1.15 1.73 10.76
N ARG A 34 -1.30 1.28 12.01
CA ARG A 34 -1.21 -0.14 12.38
C ARG A 34 -2.27 -0.97 11.69
N ASP A 35 -3.51 -0.52 11.69
CA ASP A 35 -4.63 -1.24 11.10
C ASP A 35 -4.50 -1.31 9.57
N ILE A 36 -4.05 -0.22 8.94
CA ILE A 36 -3.70 -0.19 7.50
C ILE A 36 -2.58 -1.18 7.18
N THR A 37 -1.50 -1.17 7.97
CA THR A 37 -0.36 -2.09 7.78
C THR A 37 -0.82 -3.56 7.87
N THR A 38 -1.74 -3.86 8.78
CA THR A 38 -2.30 -5.20 8.96
C THR A 38 -3.15 -5.61 7.76
N SER A 39 -4.07 -4.74 7.33
CA SER A 39 -4.88 -4.99 6.13
C SER A 39 -4.02 -5.21 4.88
N ARG A 40 -2.94 -4.44 4.73
CA ARG A 40 -1.99 -4.59 3.62
C ARG A 40 -1.30 -5.94 3.62
N ARG A 41 -0.94 -6.46 4.79
CA ARG A 41 -0.35 -7.80 4.95
C ARG A 41 -1.33 -8.89 4.50
N ASP A 42 -2.60 -8.77 4.87
CA ASP A 42 -3.63 -9.73 4.50
C ASP A 42 -3.92 -9.71 2.99
N GLN A 43 -3.92 -8.51 2.40
CA GLN A 43 -3.99 -8.33 0.94
C GLN A 43 -2.79 -8.98 0.24
N LEU A 44 -1.57 -8.77 0.73
CA LEU A 44 -0.35 -9.38 0.19
C LEU A 44 -0.41 -10.92 0.25
N ALA A 45 -0.83 -11.48 1.38
CA ALA A 45 -0.99 -12.92 1.54
C ALA A 45 -2.02 -13.47 0.55
N SER A 46 -3.15 -12.79 0.42
CA SER A 46 -4.21 -13.15 -0.53
C SER A 46 -3.73 -13.05 -1.99
N ALA A 47 -2.96 -12.02 -2.35
CA ALA A 47 -2.37 -11.88 -3.68
C ALA A 47 -1.38 -13.00 -4.00
N LYS A 48 -0.53 -13.39 -3.03
CA LYS A 48 0.38 -14.53 -3.17
C LYS A 48 -0.38 -15.86 -3.38
N ALA A 49 -1.58 -16.00 -2.84
CA ALA A 49 -2.42 -17.18 -3.00
C ALA A 49 -3.25 -17.21 -4.30
N LEU A 50 -3.30 -16.12 -5.09
CA LEU A 50 -4.09 -16.07 -6.32
C LEU A 50 -3.65 -17.13 -7.33
N THR A 51 -4.63 -17.82 -7.90
CA THR A 51 -4.43 -18.68 -9.08
C THR A 51 -4.80 -17.89 -10.32
N VAL A 52 -3.86 -17.80 -11.26
CA VAL A 52 -3.94 -16.95 -12.46
C VAL A 52 -3.74 -17.74 -13.75
N THR A 53 -3.83 -19.06 -13.68
CA THR A 53 -3.56 -19.99 -14.79
C THR A 53 -4.53 -19.84 -15.96
N ALA A 54 -5.71 -19.24 -15.73
CA ALA A 54 -6.69 -18.95 -16.75
C ALA A 54 -6.46 -17.61 -17.50
N LEU A 55 -5.48 -16.81 -17.06
CA LEU A 55 -5.20 -15.49 -17.64
C LEU A 55 -3.93 -15.55 -18.51
N PRO A 56 -3.97 -15.02 -19.75
CA PRO A 56 -2.76 -14.72 -20.51
C PRO A 56 -1.83 -13.82 -19.68
N ASP A 57 -0.55 -14.18 -19.62
CA ASP A 57 0.47 -13.49 -18.80
C ASP A 57 0.09 -13.33 -17.32
N GLY A 58 -0.79 -14.21 -16.81
CA GLY A 58 -1.31 -14.14 -15.44
C GLY A 58 -0.22 -14.14 -14.36
N ALA A 59 0.90 -14.84 -14.60
CA ALA A 59 2.04 -14.84 -13.68
C ALA A 59 2.67 -13.44 -13.53
N ALA A 60 2.97 -12.77 -14.64
CA ALA A 60 3.54 -11.41 -14.62
C ALA A 60 2.57 -10.40 -13.97
N LEU A 61 1.26 -10.55 -14.23
CA LEU A 61 0.23 -9.75 -13.57
C LEU A 61 0.20 -9.98 -12.05
N LYS A 62 0.26 -11.24 -11.61
CA LYS A 62 0.31 -11.60 -10.19
C LYS A 62 1.56 -11.06 -9.52
N ASP A 63 2.72 -11.20 -10.16
CA ASP A 63 3.99 -10.71 -9.61
C ASP A 63 3.96 -9.19 -9.45
N ALA A 64 3.45 -8.45 -10.43
CA ALA A 64 3.29 -6.99 -10.32
C ALA A 64 2.33 -6.58 -9.17
N LEU A 65 1.27 -7.36 -8.92
CA LEU A 65 0.38 -7.12 -7.77
C LEU A 65 1.07 -7.41 -6.43
N VAL A 66 1.82 -8.51 -6.37
CA VAL A 66 2.58 -8.89 -5.17
C VAL A 66 3.62 -7.82 -4.87
N ASP A 67 4.40 -7.37 -5.85
CA ASP A 67 5.38 -6.30 -5.70
C ASP A 67 4.74 -4.99 -5.20
N ALA A 68 3.58 -4.64 -5.77
CA ALA A 68 2.82 -3.45 -5.37
C ALA A 68 2.39 -3.49 -3.90
N LEU A 69 1.86 -4.63 -3.46
CA LEU A 69 1.37 -4.82 -2.10
C LEU A 69 2.52 -4.96 -1.09
N ASP A 70 3.61 -5.63 -1.47
CA ASP A 70 4.81 -5.78 -0.66
C ASP A 70 5.48 -4.43 -0.40
N ALA A 71 5.72 -3.64 -1.45
CA ALA A 71 6.27 -2.29 -1.33
C ALA A 71 5.35 -1.36 -0.52
N SER A 72 4.03 -1.49 -0.66
CA SER A 72 3.07 -0.73 0.15
C SER A 72 3.14 -1.12 1.63
N HIS A 73 3.18 -2.42 1.94
CA HIS A 73 3.30 -2.90 3.31
C HIS A 73 4.61 -2.42 3.95
N ASP A 74 5.70 -2.44 3.18
CA ASP A 74 7.00 -1.95 3.61
C ASP A 74 7.00 -0.45 3.95
N ALA A 75 6.25 0.35 3.17
CA ALA A 75 6.03 1.76 3.44
C ALA A 75 5.19 1.96 4.72
N ASP A 76 4.03 1.28 4.81
CA ASP A 76 3.12 1.35 5.96
C ASP A 76 3.86 1.01 7.27
N ALA A 77 4.67 -0.06 7.26
CA ALA A 77 5.47 -0.49 8.40
C ALA A 77 6.59 0.50 8.78
N ALA A 78 7.18 1.19 7.79
CA ALA A 78 8.15 2.24 8.04
C ALA A 78 7.49 3.44 8.74
N PHE A 79 6.37 3.92 8.20
CA PHE A 79 5.60 4.99 8.82
C PHE A 79 5.09 4.60 10.21
N LEU A 80 4.69 3.35 10.43
CA LEU A 80 4.29 2.89 11.76
C LEU A 80 5.44 2.97 12.77
N SER A 81 6.64 2.58 12.33
CA SER A 81 7.85 2.62 13.17
C SER A 81 8.22 4.06 13.55
N TRP A 82 8.19 4.97 12.58
CA TRP A 82 8.33 6.41 12.82
C TRP A 82 7.24 6.93 13.77
N ALA A 83 5.97 6.70 13.46
CA ALA A 83 4.85 7.26 14.20
C ALA A 83 4.86 6.83 15.68
N ARG A 84 5.18 5.56 15.96
CA ARG A 84 5.35 5.05 17.33
C ARG A 84 6.44 5.80 18.10
N ARG A 85 7.60 6.00 17.48
CA ARG A 85 8.71 6.74 18.12
C ARG A 85 8.38 8.21 18.28
N TYR A 86 7.86 8.85 17.25
CA TYR A 86 7.56 10.27 17.25
C TYR A 86 6.49 10.61 18.29
N VAL A 87 5.36 9.91 18.27
CA VAL A 87 4.28 10.12 19.25
C VAL A 87 4.71 9.70 20.67
N GLY A 88 5.38 8.56 20.81
CA GLY A 88 5.90 8.11 22.11
C GLY A 88 7.00 9.02 22.70
N GLY A 89 7.72 9.74 21.84
CA GLY A 89 8.73 10.73 22.20
C GLY A 89 8.19 12.14 22.41
N GLY A 90 6.86 12.29 22.52
CA GLY A 90 6.22 13.59 22.76
C GLY A 90 6.23 14.53 21.55
N CYS A 91 6.35 13.99 20.34
CA CYS A 91 6.23 14.72 19.08
C CYS A 91 7.27 15.83 18.92
N THR A 92 8.51 15.49 19.27
CA THR A 92 9.65 16.39 19.23
C THR A 92 10.58 16.04 18.08
N GLY A 93 11.25 17.06 17.53
CA GLY A 93 12.24 16.91 16.46
C GLY A 93 11.66 16.93 15.03
N PRO A 94 12.54 16.98 14.02
CA PRO A 94 12.14 17.08 12.62
C PRO A 94 11.64 15.73 12.08
N ILE A 95 10.38 15.69 11.64
CA ILE A 95 9.79 14.51 10.98
C ILE A 95 10.52 14.17 9.67
N ALA A 96 10.83 15.21 8.88
CA ALA A 96 11.44 15.04 7.56
C ALA A 96 12.82 14.37 7.63
N ASP A 97 13.55 14.48 8.74
CA ASP A 97 14.88 13.86 8.87
C ASP A 97 14.82 12.48 9.53
N ASP A 98 13.65 12.02 9.98
CA ASP A 98 13.52 10.67 10.56
C ASP A 98 13.76 9.60 9.49
N ARG A 99 14.66 8.68 9.81
CA ARG A 99 15.08 7.58 8.93
C ARG A 99 13.90 6.74 8.43
N ASP A 100 12.96 6.39 9.30
CA ASP A 100 11.84 5.52 8.90
C ASP A 100 10.74 6.30 8.18
N TYR A 101 10.58 7.59 8.48
CA TYR A 101 9.72 8.45 7.66
C TYR A 101 10.26 8.53 6.22
N GLN A 102 11.55 8.77 6.04
CA GLN A 102 12.21 8.76 4.73
C GLN A 102 12.14 7.39 4.04
N ARG A 103 12.33 6.29 4.79
CA ARG A 103 12.12 4.94 4.26
C ARG A 103 10.68 4.74 3.79
N GLY A 104 9.69 5.25 4.53
CA GLY A 104 8.27 5.19 4.17
C GLY A 104 7.98 5.90 2.86
N LEU A 105 8.56 7.10 2.66
CA LEU A 105 8.45 7.85 1.40
C LEU A 105 9.07 7.08 0.23
N ALA A 106 10.31 6.62 0.36
CA ALA A 106 11.00 5.88 -0.70
C ALA A 106 10.27 4.58 -1.08
N ARG A 107 9.72 3.86 -0.10
CA ARG A 107 8.91 2.65 -0.35
C ARG A 107 7.55 2.97 -0.95
N SER A 108 6.96 4.12 -0.61
CA SER A 108 5.74 4.61 -1.25
C SER A 108 5.96 4.87 -2.74
N GLU A 109 7.09 5.48 -3.12
CA GLU A 109 7.44 5.69 -4.54
C GLU A 109 7.63 4.36 -5.29
N ALA A 110 8.32 3.39 -4.67
CA ALA A 110 8.46 2.05 -5.21
C ALA A 110 7.09 1.37 -5.41
N ALA A 111 6.19 1.50 -4.44
CA ALA A 111 4.82 0.98 -4.53
C ALA A 111 4.05 1.63 -5.67
N GLN A 112 4.14 2.95 -5.87
CA GLN A 112 3.47 3.62 -7.00
C GLN A 112 3.99 3.14 -8.35
N THR A 113 5.30 2.90 -8.46
CA THR A 113 5.91 2.33 -9.67
C THR A 113 5.35 0.94 -9.95
N ALA A 114 5.32 0.04 -8.96
CA ALA A 114 4.78 -1.30 -9.11
C ALA A 114 3.28 -1.31 -9.46
N LYS A 115 2.50 -0.42 -8.84
CA LYS A 115 1.06 -0.29 -9.12
C LYS A 115 0.75 0.25 -10.50
N THR A 116 1.63 1.11 -11.02
CA THR A 116 1.57 1.53 -12.41
C THR A 116 1.79 0.37 -13.36
N ARG A 117 2.80 -0.48 -13.08
CA ARG A 117 3.05 -1.69 -13.88
C ARG A 117 1.86 -2.67 -13.83
N PHE A 118 1.32 -2.93 -12.64
CA PHE A 118 0.13 -3.78 -12.51
C PHE A 118 -1.07 -3.22 -13.26
N ALA A 119 -1.37 -1.92 -13.10
CA ALA A 119 -2.51 -1.29 -13.79
C ALA A 119 -2.37 -1.36 -15.32
N GLN A 120 -1.15 -1.21 -15.85
CA GLN A 120 -0.87 -1.35 -17.27
C GLN A 120 -1.10 -2.79 -17.76
N ALA A 121 -0.55 -3.79 -17.05
CA ALA A 121 -0.76 -5.20 -17.39
C ALA A 121 -2.24 -5.61 -17.28
N TRP A 122 -2.94 -5.12 -16.25
CA TRP A 122 -4.36 -5.42 -16.05
C TRP A 122 -5.24 -4.87 -17.17
N ARG A 123 -4.92 -3.71 -17.75
CA ARG A 123 -5.73 -3.11 -18.82
C ARG A 123 -5.92 -4.06 -20.01
N THR A 124 -4.86 -4.73 -20.45
CA THR A 124 -4.93 -5.70 -21.55
C THR A 124 -5.87 -6.86 -21.22
N VAL A 125 -5.81 -7.37 -19.99
CA VAL A 125 -6.75 -8.41 -19.51
C VAL A 125 -8.17 -7.86 -19.45
N ALA A 126 -8.34 -6.67 -18.87
CA ALA A 126 -9.64 -6.05 -18.71
C ALA A 126 -10.34 -5.81 -20.05
N GLU A 127 -9.62 -5.33 -21.05
CA GLU A 127 -10.13 -5.15 -22.42
C GLU A 127 -10.52 -6.48 -23.08
N THR A 128 -9.69 -7.52 -22.90
CA THR A 128 -9.93 -8.85 -23.49
C THR A 128 -11.21 -9.50 -22.95
N TYR A 129 -11.52 -9.28 -21.67
CA TYR A 129 -12.61 -9.94 -20.95
C TYR A 129 -13.76 -8.98 -20.58
N ASP A 130 -13.79 -7.76 -21.11
CA ASP A 130 -14.79 -6.72 -20.82
C ASP A 130 -14.97 -6.45 -19.30
N LEU A 131 -13.84 -6.34 -18.59
CA LEU A 131 -13.78 -6.06 -17.16
C LEU A 131 -13.43 -4.59 -16.90
N THR A 132 -13.72 -4.12 -15.68
CA THR A 132 -13.28 -2.79 -15.23
C THR A 132 -11.75 -2.71 -15.15
N ALA A 133 -11.17 -1.69 -15.79
CA ALA A 133 -9.76 -1.36 -15.67
C ALA A 133 -9.46 -0.60 -14.36
N TRP A 134 -8.38 -0.98 -13.67
CA TRP A 134 -7.92 -0.31 -12.45
C TRP A 134 -6.93 0.83 -12.75
N LYS A 135 -6.99 1.90 -11.96
CA LYS A 135 -5.97 2.96 -11.93
C LYS A 135 -5.00 2.70 -10.78
N PRO A 136 -3.72 3.13 -10.88
CA PRO A 136 -2.71 2.92 -9.83
C PRO A 136 -3.18 3.32 -8.43
N GLY A 137 -3.90 4.44 -8.29
CA GLY A 137 -4.42 4.92 -7.00
C GLY A 137 -5.48 4.01 -6.34
N GLN A 138 -6.08 3.07 -7.08
CA GLN A 138 -7.07 2.12 -6.59
C GLN A 138 -6.45 0.77 -6.17
N ILE A 139 -5.14 0.60 -6.41
CA ILE A 139 -4.35 -0.58 -6.04
C ILE A 139 -3.51 -0.25 -4.81
#